data_AF-A0A818AAH6-F1
#
_entry.id   AF-A0A818AAH6-F1
#
_cell.length_a   1.000
_cell.length_b   1.000
_cell.length_c   1.000
_cell.angle_alpha   90.00
_cell.angle_beta   90.00
_cell.angle_gamma   90.00
#
_symmetry.space_group_name_H-M   'P 1'
#
loop_
_entity.id
_entity.type
_entity.pdbx_description
1 polymer ?
#
loop_
_entity_poly.entity_id
_entity_poly.type
_entity_poly.pdbx_seq_one_letter_code
_entity_poly.pdbx_strand_id
1 'polypeptide(L)'
;MQYFKRFYLNNSVMDYHPKDIYLICVYLTCKTEELRIPITDFLSNIKNSSNLDQTADILLSYELLLIEKLNFQLVIHTAYRPFEGLIIDLKTHYLRDNVNDADRLRLTGYEFLDKTLLTDVYFLFPPSQIALTALLFASIKTVVDIDEYVLKYIYGSLESVQMLKIKETIRLIANLVTAPAKFKKSEVKQIVEKLDKCYNVDNDPRSDEYKKKRVEQFQTLTDYEARHLVNI
;
A
#
# COMPACT_ATOMS: atom_id res chain seq x y z
N MET A 1 0.37 -1.07 2.62
CA MET A 1 1.32 -1.46 1.55
C MET A 1 1.69 -0.29 0.62
N GLN A 2 0.72 0.50 0.14
CA GLN A 2 1.02 1.57 -0.82
C GLN A 2 1.93 2.68 -0.26
N TYR A 3 1.77 3.09 1.01
CA TYR A 3 2.71 4.01 1.66
C TYR A 3 4.14 3.45 1.69
N PHE A 4 4.30 2.19 2.08
CA PHE A 4 5.61 1.53 2.14
C PHE A 4 6.32 1.56 0.78
N LYS A 5 5.59 1.23 -0.29
CA LYS A 5 6.16 1.29 -1.64
C LYS A 5 6.48 2.73 -2.08
N ARG A 6 5.57 3.68 -1.85
CA ARG A 6 5.80 5.11 -2.17
C ARG A 6 7.03 5.66 -1.45
N PHE A 7 7.22 5.28 -0.19
CA PHE A 7 8.37 5.68 0.61
C PHE A 7 9.68 5.18 -0.02
N TYR A 8 9.77 3.88 -0.36
CA TYR A 8 10.99 3.29 -0.93
C TYR A 8 11.19 3.52 -2.43
N LEU A 9 10.26 4.20 -3.13
CA LEU A 9 10.53 4.71 -4.47
C LEU A 9 11.57 5.84 -4.44
N ASN A 10 11.55 6.66 -3.38
CA ASN A 10 12.38 7.87 -3.29
C ASN A 10 13.42 7.82 -2.15
N ASN A 11 13.38 6.79 -1.30
CA ASN A 11 14.29 6.66 -0.16
C ASN A 11 14.99 5.30 -0.19
N SER A 12 16.23 5.25 0.29
CA SER A 12 17.01 4.02 0.34
C SER A 12 16.61 3.14 1.53
N VAL A 13 16.65 1.83 1.34
CA VAL A 13 16.52 0.84 2.42
C VAL A 13 17.69 0.95 3.41
N MET A 14 18.84 1.43 2.96
CA MET A 14 20.02 1.65 3.81
C MET A 14 19.85 2.83 4.77
N ASP A 15 19.01 3.81 4.43
CA ASP A 15 18.77 4.98 5.28
C ASP A 15 17.71 4.74 6.34
N TYR A 16 16.70 3.94 6.01
CA TYR A 16 15.56 3.69 6.89
C TYR A 16 15.24 2.21 6.91
N HIS A 17 15.29 1.61 8.10
CA HIS A 17 15.12 0.17 8.22
C HIS A 17 13.67 -0.26 7.88
N PRO A 18 13.47 -1.22 6.96
CA PRO A 18 12.15 -1.55 6.42
C PRO A 18 11.19 -2.12 7.47
N LYS A 19 11.71 -2.75 8.53
CA LYS A 19 10.87 -3.20 9.66
C LYS A 19 10.15 -2.03 10.33
N ASP A 20 10.89 -0.96 10.64
CA ASP A 20 10.35 0.17 11.40
C ASP A 20 9.44 1.01 10.50
N ILE A 21 9.85 1.27 9.25
CA ILE A 21 9.03 1.97 8.24
C ILE A 21 7.73 1.21 7.94
N TYR A 22 7.76 -0.12 7.85
CA TYR A 22 6.55 -0.91 7.63
C TYR A 22 5.56 -0.76 8.78
N LEU A 23 6.03 -0.84 10.03
CA LEU A 23 5.17 -0.70 11.21
C LEU A 23 4.50 0.68 11.29
N ILE A 24 5.27 1.76 11.05
CA ILE A 24 4.70 3.11 11.06
C ILE A 24 3.76 3.32 9.86
N CYS A 25 4.00 2.71 8.70
CA CYS A 25 3.05 2.74 7.59
C CYS A 25 1.70 2.12 7.97
N VAL A 26 1.70 0.98 8.66
CA VAL A 26 0.46 0.33 9.12
C VAL A 26 -0.24 1.22 10.16
N TYR A 27 0.50 1.73 11.15
CA TYR A 27 -0.05 2.60 12.18
C TYR A 27 -0.62 3.91 11.61
N LEU A 28 0.09 4.56 10.68
CA LEU A 28 -0.40 5.74 9.97
C LEU A 28 -1.67 5.42 9.15
N THR A 29 -1.72 4.25 8.50
CA THR A 29 -2.93 3.82 7.77
C THR A 29 -4.13 3.71 8.70
N CYS A 30 -3.96 3.21 9.92
CA CYS A 30 -5.05 3.20 10.90
C CYS A 30 -5.55 4.61 11.21
N LYS A 31 -4.64 5.58 11.38
CA LYS A 31 -5.04 6.99 11.60
C LYS A 31 -5.78 7.58 10.39
N THR A 32 -5.32 7.32 9.17
CA THR A 32 -5.90 7.90 7.95
C THR A 32 -7.24 7.29 7.56
N GLU A 33 -7.46 6.01 7.88
CA GLU A 33 -8.73 5.29 7.66
C GLU A 33 -9.67 5.37 8.87
N GLU A 34 -9.45 6.34 9.78
CA GLU A 34 -10.29 6.61 10.95
C GLU A 34 -10.42 5.44 11.94
N LEU A 35 -9.46 4.51 11.91
CA LEU A 35 -9.35 3.42 12.88
C LEU A 35 -8.61 3.91 14.13
N ARG A 36 -9.37 4.26 15.16
CA ARG A 36 -8.81 4.71 16.44
C ARG A 36 -8.21 3.54 17.24
N ILE A 37 -6.91 3.33 17.06
CA ILE A 37 -6.13 2.34 17.81
C ILE A 37 -4.98 3.06 18.52
N PRO A 38 -4.88 2.98 19.86
CA PRO A 38 -3.75 3.56 20.57
C PRO A 38 -2.46 2.80 20.25
N ILE A 39 -1.32 3.49 20.29
CA ILE A 39 -0.03 2.89 19.88
C ILE A 39 0.37 1.69 20.75
N THR A 40 0.02 1.69 22.04
CA THR A 40 0.26 0.59 22.98
C THR A 40 -0.44 -0.69 22.53
N ASP A 41 -1.72 -0.59 22.16
CA ASP A 41 -2.53 -1.73 21.73
C ASP A 41 -2.14 -2.19 20.32
N PHE A 42 -1.72 -1.26 19.47
CA PHE A 42 -1.13 -1.60 18.19
C PHE A 42 0.14 -2.45 18.38
N LEU A 43 1.04 -2.04 19.27
CA LEU A 43 2.30 -2.72 19.53
C LEU A 43 2.12 -4.04 20.28
N SER A 44 1.10 -4.19 21.15
CA SER A 44 0.84 -5.45 21.86
C SER A 44 0.50 -6.60 20.91
N ASN A 45 -0.02 -6.31 19.72
CA ASN A 45 -0.29 -7.30 18.69
C ASN A 45 0.97 -7.82 17.99
N ILE A 46 2.11 -7.14 18.16
CA ILE A 46 3.39 -7.50 17.52
C ILE A 46 4.18 -8.39 18.47
N LYS A 47 4.21 -9.69 18.16
CA LYS A 47 5.05 -10.67 18.87
C LYS A 47 6.53 -10.27 18.72
N ASN A 48 7.28 -10.25 19.83
CA ASN A 48 8.74 -10.02 19.94
C ASN A 48 9.24 -8.58 20.22
N SER A 49 8.39 -7.67 20.69
CA SER A 49 8.87 -6.35 21.15
C SER A 49 9.22 -6.43 22.64
N SER A 50 10.45 -6.81 22.99
CA SER A 50 10.93 -6.83 24.38
C SER A 50 10.91 -5.45 25.05
N ASN A 51 10.94 -4.36 24.25
CA ASN A 51 10.84 -2.97 24.71
C ASN A 51 9.74 -2.23 23.91
N LEU A 52 8.48 -2.35 24.34
CA LEU A 52 7.33 -1.71 23.68
C LEU A 52 7.45 -0.18 23.66
N ASP A 53 7.83 0.43 24.78
CA ASP A 53 7.90 1.89 24.93
C ASP A 53 8.95 2.51 24.01
N GLN A 54 10.15 1.93 23.97
CA GLN A 54 11.20 2.38 23.04
C GLN A 54 10.77 2.25 21.58
N THR A 55 10.04 1.18 21.25
CA THR A 55 9.53 0.97 19.89
C THR A 55 8.47 2.02 19.56
N ALA A 56 7.61 2.39 20.51
CA ALA A 56 6.63 3.46 20.34
C ALA A 56 7.30 4.80 20.03
N ASP A 57 8.32 5.18 20.81
CA ASP A 57 9.07 6.43 20.60
C ASP A 57 9.71 6.48 19.21
N ILE A 58 10.32 5.37 18.78
CA ILE A 58 10.93 5.25 17.44
C ILE A 58 9.86 5.42 16.35
N LEU A 59 8.72 4.73 16.47
CA LEU A 59 7.65 4.83 15.47
C LEU A 59 7.07 6.25 15.40
N LEU A 60 6.86 6.90 16.55
CA LEU A 60 6.39 8.29 16.60
C LEU A 60 7.41 9.25 15.98
N SER A 61 8.70 8.99 16.14
CA SER A 61 9.75 9.80 15.51
C SER A 61 9.70 9.73 13.97
N TYR A 62 9.28 8.59 13.42
CA TYR A 62 9.13 8.37 11.98
C TYR A 62 7.78 8.83 11.43
N GLU A 63 6.80 9.16 12.27
CA GLU A 63 5.45 9.53 11.83
C GLU A 63 5.47 10.75 10.90
N LEU A 64 6.04 11.86 11.39
CA LEU A 64 6.12 13.10 10.61
C LEU A 64 7.01 12.92 9.36
N LEU A 65 8.13 12.20 9.51
CA LEU A 65 9.03 11.90 8.40
C LEU A 65 8.29 11.15 7.28
N LEU A 66 7.51 10.12 7.63
CA LEU A 66 6.75 9.35 6.66
C LEU A 66 5.76 10.25 5.90
N ILE A 67 5.02 11.10 6.61
CA ILE A 67 4.05 12.02 6.00
C ILE A 67 4.75 12.98 5.03
N GLU A 68 5.90 13.55 5.42
CA GLU A 68 6.71 14.43 4.57
C GLU A 68 7.20 13.70 3.31
N LYS A 69 7.74 12.48 3.46
CA LYS A 69 8.24 11.65 2.35
C LYS A 69 7.13 11.15 1.42
N LEU A 70 5.88 11.12 1.89
CA LEU A 70 4.69 10.86 1.08
C LEU A 70 4.12 12.14 0.43
N ASN A 71 4.81 13.28 0.54
CA ASN A 71 4.36 14.58 0.04
C ASN A 71 2.97 14.96 0.56
N PHE A 72 2.63 14.56 1.80
CA PHE A 72 1.32 14.75 2.40
C PHE A 72 0.14 14.12 1.61
N GLN A 73 0.43 13.22 0.66
CA GLN A 73 -0.59 12.51 -0.14
C GLN A 73 -1.05 11.24 0.57
N LEU A 74 -1.88 11.42 1.61
CA LEU A 74 -2.35 10.33 2.46
C LEU A 74 -3.53 9.56 1.85
N VAL A 75 -4.35 10.17 0.99
CA VAL A 75 -5.49 9.46 0.39
C VAL A 75 -5.00 8.42 -0.64
N ILE A 76 -5.39 7.15 -0.43
CA ILE A 76 -5.09 6.06 -1.36
C ILE A 76 -6.40 5.45 -1.86
N HIS A 77 -6.58 5.44 -3.17
CA HIS A 77 -7.69 4.72 -3.79
C HIS A 77 -7.29 3.27 -4.06
N THR A 78 -7.90 2.34 -3.33
CA THR A 78 -7.66 0.89 -3.49
C THR A 78 -8.64 0.27 -4.49
N ALA A 79 -8.27 -0.88 -5.07
CA ALA A 79 -9.11 -1.57 -6.05
C ALA A 79 -10.27 -2.38 -5.44
N TYR A 80 -10.30 -2.57 -4.12
CA TYR A 80 -11.36 -3.32 -3.43
C TYR A 80 -12.73 -2.65 -3.55
N ARG A 81 -12.79 -1.33 -3.38
CA ARG A 81 -14.04 -0.56 -3.51
C ARG A 81 -14.64 -0.62 -4.93
N PRO A 82 -13.90 -0.32 -6.01
CA PRO A 82 -14.46 -0.46 -7.36
C PRO A 82 -14.77 -1.92 -7.71
N PHE A 83 -14.03 -2.89 -7.19
CA PHE A 83 -14.35 -4.31 -7.38
C PHE A 83 -15.71 -4.69 -6.78
N GLU A 84 -16.00 -4.26 -5.54
CA GLU A 84 -17.33 -4.47 -4.95
C GLU A 84 -18.44 -3.76 -5.74
N GLY A 85 -18.17 -2.55 -6.25
CA GLY A 85 -19.10 -1.87 -7.15
C GLY A 85 -19.44 -2.69 -8.38
N LEU A 86 -18.44 -3.29 -9.03
CA LEU A 86 -18.63 -4.17 -10.19
C LEU A 86 -19.41 -5.44 -9.83
N ILE A 87 -19.16 -6.04 -8.66
CA ILE A 87 -19.91 -7.22 -8.20
C ILE A 87 -21.39 -6.87 -7.95
N ILE A 88 -21.68 -5.70 -7.37
CA ILE A 88 -23.05 -5.23 -7.16
C ILE A 88 -23.75 -4.97 -8.50
N ASP A 89 -23.08 -4.31 -9.44
CA ASP A 89 -23.61 -4.06 -10.79
C ASP A 89 -23.93 -5.37 -11.52
N LEU A 90 -23.03 -6.34 -11.42
CA LEU A 90 -23.21 -7.67 -11.99
C LEU A 90 -24.36 -8.45 -11.33
N LYS A 91 -24.54 -8.36 -10.00
CA LYS A 91 -25.69 -8.95 -9.29
C LYS A 91 -27.02 -8.33 -9.72
N THR A 92 -27.05 -7.01 -9.96
CA THR A 92 -28.30 -6.29 -10.26
C THR A 92 -28.73 -6.42 -11.72
N HIS A 93 -27.79 -6.46 -12.66
CA HIS A 93 -28.06 -6.46 -14.10
C HIS A 93 -28.00 -7.82 -14.77
N TYR A 94 -27.29 -8.81 -14.19
CA TYR A 94 -27.03 -10.09 -14.88
C TYR A 94 -27.33 -11.33 -14.03
N LEU A 95 -26.85 -11.40 -12.77
CA LEU A 95 -26.99 -12.61 -11.93
C LEU A 95 -28.16 -12.57 -10.93
N ARG A 96 -29.32 -11.99 -11.29
CA ARG A 96 -30.47 -11.91 -10.37
C ARG A 96 -30.89 -13.27 -9.80
N ASP A 97 -30.77 -14.33 -10.58
CA ASP A 97 -31.15 -15.69 -10.18
C ASP A 97 -29.97 -16.56 -9.70
N ASN A 98 -28.72 -16.14 -9.96
CA ASN A 98 -27.49 -16.93 -9.72
C ASN A 98 -26.54 -16.25 -8.71
N VAL A 99 -27.06 -15.91 -7.53
CA VAL A 99 -26.31 -15.19 -6.48
C VAL A 99 -25.05 -15.94 -6.03
N ASN A 100 -25.09 -17.27 -6.03
CA ASN A 100 -23.96 -18.12 -5.62
C ASN A 100 -22.71 -17.93 -6.49
N ASP A 101 -22.88 -17.63 -7.78
CA ASP A 101 -21.75 -17.44 -8.69
C ASP A 101 -21.04 -16.10 -8.44
N ALA A 102 -21.79 -15.07 -8.06
CA ALA A 102 -21.21 -13.78 -7.70
C ALA A 102 -20.34 -13.85 -6.43
N ASP A 103 -20.70 -14.69 -5.46
CA ASP A 103 -19.89 -14.86 -4.25
C ASP A 103 -18.62 -15.66 -4.52
N ARG A 104 -18.65 -16.62 -5.45
CA ARG A 104 -17.45 -17.32 -5.96
C ARG A 104 -16.49 -16.37 -6.68
N LEU A 105 -17.04 -15.49 -7.51
CA LEU A 105 -16.29 -14.42 -8.19
C LEU A 105 -15.62 -13.50 -7.17
N ARG A 106 -16.35 -13.09 -6.12
CA ARG A 106 -15.83 -12.22 -5.08
C ARG A 106 -14.61 -12.82 -4.37
N LEU A 107 -14.71 -14.07 -3.91
CA LEU A 107 -13.61 -14.75 -3.22
C LEU A 107 -12.35 -14.81 -4.11
N THR A 108 -12.52 -15.27 -5.35
CA THR A 108 -11.42 -15.41 -6.30
C THR A 108 -10.83 -14.06 -6.73
N GLY A 109 -11.68 -13.03 -6.85
CA GLY A 109 -11.24 -11.68 -7.17
C GLY A 109 -10.43 -11.05 -6.04
N TYR A 110 -10.82 -11.25 -4.77
CA TYR A 110 -10.02 -10.83 -3.62
C TYR A 110 -8.66 -11.53 -3.57
N GLU A 111 -8.59 -12.83 -3.85
CA GLU A 111 -7.29 -13.53 -3.97
C GLU A 111 -6.38 -12.91 -5.05
N PHE A 112 -6.97 -12.43 -6.15
CA PHE A 112 -6.22 -11.71 -7.20
C PHE A 112 -5.79 -10.32 -6.72
N LEU A 113 -6.68 -9.56 -6.07
CA LEU A 113 -6.36 -8.25 -5.52
C LEU A 113 -5.25 -8.31 -4.47
N ASP A 114 -5.24 -9.32 -3.62
CA ASP A 114 -4.18 -9.50 -2.62
C ASP A 114 -2.81 -9.70 -3.28
N LYS A 115 -2.76 -10.41 -4.42
CA LYS A 115 -1.53 -10.55 -5.21
C LYS A 115 -1.10 -9.24 -5.85
N THR A 116 -2.04 -8.36 -6.23
CA THR A 116 -1.70 -7.03 -6.77
C THR A 116 -0.97 -6.15 -5.75
N LEU A 117 -1.18 -6.38 -4.45
CA LEU A 117 -0.44 -5.65 -3.40
C LEU A 117 1.05 -5.98 -3.39
N LEU A 118 1.48 -7.10 -3.99
CA LEU A 118 2.88 -7.51 -4.07
C LEU A 118 3.59 -7.04 -5.35
N THR A 119 2.87 -6.38 -6.27
CA THR A 119 3.40 -5.94 -7.58
C THR A 119 3.26 -4.44 -7.76
N ASP A 120 3.89 -3.85 -8.78
CA ASP A 120 3.87 -2.39 -8.99
C ASP A 120 2.62 -1.87 -9.71
N VAL A 121 1.59 -2.73 -9.85
CA VAL A 121 0.36 -2.45 -10.58
C VAL A 121 -0.35 -1.18 -10.08
N TYR A 122 -0.33 -0.92 -8.77
CA TYR A 122 -0.94 0.29 -8.17
C TYR A 122 -0.22 1.60 -8.51
N PHE A 123 0.98 1.56 -9.08
CA PHE A 123 1.66 2.75 -9.62
C PHE A 123 1.41 2.97 -11.11
N LEU A 124 1.09 1.89 -11.82
CA LEU A 124 1.01 1.88 -13.28
C LEU A 124 -0.43 2.05 -13.77
N PHE A 125 -1.42 1.57 -13.00
CA PHE A 125 -2.81 1.50 -13.45
C PHE A 125 -3.79 2.04 -12.41
N PRO A 126 -4.90 2.67 -12.85
CA PRO A 126 -5.97 3.12 -11.98
C PRO A 126 -6.72 1.93 -11.33
N PRO A 127 -7.26 2.12 -10.12
CA PRO A 127 -7.88 1.04 -9.34
C PRO A 127 -9.11 0.41 -10.03
N SER A 128 -9.83 1.14 -10.88
CA SER A 128 -10.95 0.61 -11.65
C SER A 128 -10.52 -0.43 -12.70
N GLN A 129 -9.38 -0.21 -13.37
CA GLN A 129 -8.83 -1.17 -14.34
C GLN A 129 -8.27 -2.42 -13.65
N ILE A 130 -7.68 -2.25 -12.46
CA ILE A 130 -7.22 -3.36 -11.62
C ILE A 130 -8.43 -4.20 -11.18
N ALA A 131 -9.49 -3.56 -10.71
CA ALA A 131 -10.73 -4.21 -10.29
C ALA A 131 -11.41 -4.97 -11.44
N LEU A 132 -11.51 -4.36 -12.62
CA LEU A 132 -12.04 -5.04 -13.82
C LEU A 132 -11.20 -6.27 -14.18
N THR A 133 -9.86 -6.14 -14.14
CA THR A 133 -8.96 -7.26 -14.40
C THR A 133 -9.17 -8.38 -13.38
N ALA A 134 -9.35 -8.05 -12.10
CA ALA A 134 -9.63 -9.02 -11.05
C ALA A 134 -10.96 -9.77 -11.29
N LEU A 135 -12.00 -9.07 -11.73
CA LEU A 135 -13.29 -9.67 -12.08
C LEU A 135 -13.19 -10.64 -13.26
N LEU A 136 -12.53 -10.23 -14.35
CA LEU A 136 -12.32 -11.07 -15.54
C LEU A 136 -11.42 -12.28 -15.22
N PHE A 137 -10.41 -12.10 -14.38
CA PHE A 137 -9.58 -13.21 -13.93
C PHE A 137 -10.40 -14.20 -13.08
N ALA A 138 -11.25 -13.69 -12.19
CA ALA A 138 -12.13 -14.51 -11.37
C ALA A 138 -13.14 -15.28 -12.21
N SER A 139 -13.72 -14.67 -13.25
CA SER A 139 -14.67 -15.33 -14.14
C SER A 139 -14.05 -16.49 -14.92
N ILE A 140 -12.85 -16.29 -15.46
CA ILE A 140 -12.09 -17.36 -16.14
C ILE A 140 -11.78 -18.50 -15.16
N LYS A 141 -11.32 -18.20 -13.95
CA LYS A 141 -10.92 -19.22 -12.96
C LYS A 141 -12.12 -19.98 -12.35
N THR A 142 -13.27 -19.32 -12.22
CA THR A 142 -14.51 -19.92 -11.68
C THR A 142 -15.44 -20.48 -12.76
N VAL A 143 -15.10 -20.27 -14.03
CA VAL A 143 -15.90 -20.69 -15.21
C VAL A 143 -17.32 -20.09 -15.17
N VAL A 144 -17.43 -18.84 -14.72
CA VAL A 144 -18.67 -18.07 -14.75
C VAL A 144 -18.62 -17.18 -15.98
N ASP A 145 -19.57 -17.32 -16.90
CA ASP A 145 -19.65 -16.48 -18.09
C ASP A 145 -20.21 -15.09 -17.76
N ILE A 146 -19.39 -14.07 -18.00
CA ILE A 146 -19.73 -12.66 -17.78
C ILE A 146 -19.51 -11.83 -19.05
N ASP A 147 -19.31 -12.48 -20.20
CA ASP A 147 -18.91 -11.80 -21.44
C ASP A 147 -20.00 -10.87 -21.96
N GLU A 148 -21.28 -11.29 -21.87
CA GLU A 148 -22.41 -10.44 -22.24
C GLU A 148 -22.45 -9.17 -21.40
N TYR A 149 -22.24 -9.30 -20.08
CA TYR A 149 -22.21 -8.15 -19.18
C TYR A 149 -21.09 -7.16 -19.57
N VAL A 150 -19.88 -7.68 -19.80
CA VAL A 150 -18.73 -6.86 -20.16
C VAL A 150 -18.93 -6.19 -21.53
N LEU A 151 -19.44 -6.91 -22.53
CA LEU A 151 -19.69 -6.36 -23.86
C LEU A 151 -20.80 -5.30 -23.86
N LYS A 152 -21.88 -5.53 -23.11
CA LYS A 152 -23.06 -4.68 -23.11
C LYS A 152 -22.93 -3.45 -22.21
N TYR A 153 -22.46 -3.62 -20.97
CA TYR A 153 -22.47 -2.55 -19.97
C TYR A 153 -21.13 -1.81 -19.86
N ILE A 154 -20.01 -2.52 -20.08
CA ILE A 154 -18.68 -1.89 -20.01
C ILE A 154 -18.25 -1.38 -21.38
N TYR A 155 -18.36 -2.21 -22.42
CA TYR A 155 -17.94 -1.84 -23.78
C TYR A 155 -19.05 -1.21 -24.64
N GLY A 156 -20.31 -1.26 -24.22
CA GLY A 156 -21.44 -0.86 -25.06
C GLY A 156 -21.43 0.60 -25.53
N SER A 157 -20.72 1.48 -24.82
CA SER A 157 -20.55 2.90 -25.17
C SER A 157 -19.16 3.25 -25.72
N LEU A 158 -18.26 2.27 -25.86
CA LEU A 158 -16.85 2.51 -26.17
C LEU A 158 -16.53 2.29 -27.66
N GLU A 159 -15.64 3.13 -28.19
CA GLU A 159 -15.13 2.97 -29.55
C GLU A 159 -14.15 1.78 -29.64
N SER A 160 -14.00 1.20 -30.84
CA SER A 160 -13.14 0.03 -31.10
C SER A 160 -11.69 0.22 -30.64
N VAL A 161 -11.13 1.43 -30.80
CA VAL A 161 -9.77 1.77 -30.36
C VAL A 161 -9.64 1.75 -28.83
N GLN A 162 -10.66 2.24 -28.12
CA GLN A 162 -10.67 2.26 -26.65
C GLN A 162 -10.79 0.84 -26.10
N MET A 163 -11.61 0.00 -26.73
CA MET A 163 -11.73 -1.41 -26.37
C MET A 163 -10.40 -2.16 -26.49
N LEU A 164 -9.63 -1.92 -27.56
CA LEU A 164 -8.31 -2.53 -27.73
C LEU A 164 -7.33 -2.13 -26.62
N LYS A 165 -7.27 -0.83 -26.27
CA LYS A 165 -6.42 -0.33 -25.19
C LYS A 165 -6.77 -0.95 -23.84
N ILE A 166 -8.06 -1.11 -23.53
CA ILE A 166 -8.52 -1.73 -22.28
C ILE A 166 -8.11 -3.22 -22.27
N LYS A 167 -8.31 -3.94 -23.36
CA LYS A 167 -7.90 -5.36 -23.48
C LYS A 167 -6.39 -5.53 -23.30
N GLU A 168 -5.57 -4.66 -23.90
CA GLU A 168 -4.12 -4.66 -23.69
C GLU A 168 -3.75 -4.40 -22.24
N THR A 169 -4.39 -3.40 -21.62
CA THR A 169 -4.17 -3.04 -20.21
C THR A 169 -4.50 -4.21 -19.28
N ILE A 170 -5.65 -4.86 -19.47
CA ILE A 170 -6.06 -6.04 -18.70
C ILE A 170 -5.01 -7.16 -18.83
N ARG A 171 -4.51 -7.43 -20.04
CA ARG A 171 -3.46 -8.44 -20.27
C ARG A 171 -2.17 -8.09 -19.53
N LEU A 172 -1.74 -6.83 -19.57
CA LEU A 172 -0.54 -6.37 -18.86
C LEU A 172 -0.69 -6.54 -17.35
N ILE A 173 -1.82 -6.11 -16.77
CA ILE A 173 -2.09 -6.27 -15.34
C ILE A 173 -2.09 -7.77 -14.96
N ALA A 174 -2.79 -8.61 -15.72
CA ALA A 174 -2.84 -10.04 -15.46
C ALA A 174 -1.46 -10.69 -15.48
N ASN A 175 -0.62 -10.36 -16.47
CA ASN A 175 0.75 -10.87 -16.57
C ASN A 175 1.61 -10.47 -15.36
N LEU A 176 1.55 -9.20 -14.94
CA LEU A 176 2.30 -8.71 -13.78
C LEU A 176 1.90 -9.42 -12.48
N VAL A 177 0.60 -9.69 -12.29
CA VAL A 177 0.06 -10.28 -11.05
C VAL A 177 0.27 -11.80 -10.99
N THR A 178 0.18 -12.49 -12.12
CA THR A 178 0.28 -13.96 -12.20
C THR A 178 1.72 -14.48 -12.19
N ALA A 179 2.72 -13.62 -12.43
CA ALA A 179 4.14 -13.96 -12.38
C ALA A 179 4.84 -13.36 -11.14
N PRO A 180 4.47 -13.71 -9.90
CA PRO A 180 5.10 -13.16 -8.72
C PRO A 180 6.55 -13.63 -8.61
N ALA A 181 7.44 -12.72 -8.23
CA ALA A 181 8.82 -13.05 -7.91
C ALA A 181 8.85 -14.03 -6.72
N LYS A 182 9.53 -15.17 -6.89
CA LYS A 182 9.76 -16.15 -5.82
C LYS A 182 11.11 -15.86 -5.18
N PHE A 183 11.12 -15.61 -3.87
CA PHE A 183 12.34 -15.34 -3.12
C PHE A 183 12.70 -16.54 -2.24
N LYS A 184 13.98 -16.93 -2.23
CA LYS A 184 14.46 -17.94 -1.28
C LYS A 184 14.73 -17.29 0.07
N LYS A 185 14.31 -17.93 1.16
CA LYS A 185 14.55 -17.45 2.54
C LYS A 185 16.04 -17.23 2.82
N SER A 186 16.93 -18.03 2.23
CA SER A 186 18.38 -17.88 2.35
C SER A 186 18.90 -16.58 1.73
N GLU A 187 18.38 -16.21 0.55
CA GLU A 187 18.77 -14.98 -0.15
C GLU A 187 18.31 -13.75 0.64
N VAL A 188 17.08 -13.77 1.16
CA VAL A 188 16.56 -12.69 2.01
C VAL A 188 17.43 -12.51 3.27
N LYS A 189 17.83 -13.60 3.93
CA LYS A 189 18.72 -13.52 5.10
C LYS A 189 20.07 -12.86 4.77
N GLN A 190 20.70 -13.27 3.67
CA GLN A 190 21.97 -12.67 3.23
C GLN A 190 21.84 -11.18 2.91
N ILE A 191 20.69 -10.75 2.37
CA ILE A 191 20.42 -9.33 2.10
C ILE A 191 20.23 -8.56 3.41
N VAL A 192 19.50 -9.12 4.38
CA VAL A 192 19.33 -8.49 5.70
C VAL A 192 20.67 -8.35 6.42
N GLU A 193 21.51 -9.40 6.41
CA GLU A 193 22.86 -9.34 7.00
C GLU A 193 23.77 -8.29 6.32
N LYS A 194 23.57 -8.03 5.03
CA LYS A 194 24.28 -6.95 4.32
C LYS A 194 23.71 -5.58 4.70
N LEU A 195 22.39 -5.47 4.81
CA LEU A 195 21.70 -4.25 5.19
C LEU A 195 22.15 -3.77 6.57
N ASP A 196 22.24 -4.69 7.55
CA ASP A 196 22.68 -4.37 8.91
C ASP A 196 24.11 -3.78 8.95
N LYS A 197 24.95 -4.07 7.95
CA LYS A 197 26.31 -3.53 7.84
C LYS A 197 26.40 -2.16 7.17
N CYS A 198 25.45 -1.84 6.30
CA CYS A 198 25.43 -0.58 5.54
C CYS A 198 24.31 0.36 5.99
N TYR A 199 23.71 0.09 7.15
CA TYR A 199 22.64 0.88 7.71
C TYR A 199 23.17 2.24 8.20
N ASN A 200 22.45 3.30 7.83
CA ASN A 200 22.81 4.67 8.15
C ASN A 200 22.45 5.00 9.61
N VAL A 201 23.46 5.04 10.47
CA VAL A 201 23.31 5.30 11.91
C VAL A 201 22.79 6.72 12.20
N ASP A 202 23.09 7.69 11.33
CA ASP A 202 22.66 9.09 11.52
C ASP A 202 21.15 9.26 11.44
N ASN A 203 20.47 8.37 10.72
CA ASN A 203 19.02 8.39 10.53
C ASN A 203 18.28 7.42 11.47
N ASP A 204 18.98 6.68 12.32
CA ASP A 204 18.37 5.77 13.29
C ASP A 204 17.94 6.52 14.56
N PRO A 205 16.64 6.58 14.91
CA PRO A 205 16.17 7.18 16.15
C PRO A 205 16.76 6.57 17.43
N ARG A 206 17.34 5.37 17.33
CA ARG A 206 18.05 4.72 18.43
C ARG A 206 19.43 5.32 18.67
N SER A 207 20.06 5.93 17.67
CA SER A 207 21.42 6.45 17.75
C SER A 207 21.48 7.77 18.53
N ASP A 208 22.64 8.04 19.13
CA ASP A 208 22.87 9.29 19.83
C ASP A 208 23.11 10.45 18.85
N GLU A 209 23.66 10.17 17.67
CA GLU A 209 23.81 11.15 16.59
C GLU A 209 22.45 11.71 16.14
N TYR A 210 21.46 10.85 15.93
CA TYR A 210 20.10 11.27 15.55
C TYR A 210 19.48 12.19 16.61
N LYS A 211 19.60 11.82 17.89
CA LYS A 211 19.05 12.62 19.00
C LYS A 211 19.70 14.00 19.08
N LYS A 212 21.03 14.08 18.92
CA LYS A 212 21.75 15.37 18.87
C LYS A 212 21.26 16.25 17.72
N LYS A 213 21.17 15.68 16.51
CA LYS A 213 20.69 16.39 15.32
C LYS A 213 19.26 16.92 15.48
N ARG A 214 18.38 16.13 16.10
CA ARG A 214 17.01 16.56 16.44
C ARG A 214 17.01 17.73 17.40
N VAL A 215 17.82 17.68 18.47
CA VAL A 215 17.92 18.78 19.45
C VAL A 215 18.44 20.05 18.80
N GLU A 216 19.46 19.96 17.95
CA GLU A 216 19.98 21.11 17.19
C GLU A 216 18.91 21.72 16.26
N GLN A 217 18.12 20.88 15.58
CA GLN A 217 16.99 21.35 14.76
C GLN A 217 15.92 22.06 15.59
N PHE A 218 15.59 21.55 16.78
CA PHE A 218 14.66 22.22 17.68
C PHE A 218 15.20 23.55 18.19
N GLN A 219 16.48 23.60 18.59
CA GLN A 219 17.13 24.83 19.06
C GLN A 219 17.15 25.92 17.98
N THR A 220 17.48 25.55 16.74
CA THR A 220 17.49 26.49 15.61
C THR A 220 16.10 27.05 15.29
N LEU A 221 15.05 26.23 15.41
CA LEU A 221 13.67 26.68 15.26
C LEU A 221 13.24 27.64 16.38
N THR A 222 13.54 27.30 17.64
CA THR A 222 13.22 28.20 18.77
C THR A 222 13.99 29.52 18.69
N ASP A 223 15.24 29.50 18.25
CA ASP A 223 16.03 30.71 18.04
C ASP A 223 15.47 31.58 16.91
N TYR A 224 14.96 30.95 15.84
CA TYR A 224 14.28 31.65 14.75
C TYR A 224 12.98 32.31 15.24
N GLU A 225 12.13 31.57 15.94
CA GLU A 225 10.89 32.10 16.51
C GLU A 225 11.15 33.26 17.49
N ALA A 226 12.15 33.12 18.36
CA ALA A 226 12.54 34.16 19.30
C ALA A 226 13.00 35.45 18.58
N ARG A 227 13.75 35.34 17.48
CA ARG A 227 14.18 36.51 16.68
C ARG A 227 13.03 37.22 15.97
N HIS A 228 11.97 36.50 15.60
CA HIS A 228 10.84 37.06 14.87
C HIS A 228 9.70 37.56 15.78
N LEU A 229 9.58 37.03 17.00
CA LEU A 229 8.63 37.53 18.01
C LEU A 229 9.10 38.84 18.68
N VAL A 230 10.40 39.13 18.68
CA VAL A 230 10.94 40.40 19.22
C VAL A 230 10.72 41.59 18.26
N ASN A 231 10.29 41.34 17.02
CA ASN A 231 10.06 42.37 16.00
C ASN A 231 8.57 42.70 15.77
N ILE A 232 7.67 42.31 16.68
CA ILE A 232 6.24 42.67 16.72
C ILE A 232 5.96 43.38 18.05
#